data_AF-A0A920MRK2-F1
#
_entry.id   AF-A0A920MRK2-F1
#
_cell.length_a   1.000
_cell.length_b   1.000
_cell.length_c   1.000
_cell.angle_alpha   90.00
_cell.angle_beta   90.00
_cell.angle_gamma   90.00
#
_symmetry.space_group_name_H-M   'P 1'
#
loop_
_entity.id
_entity.type
_entity.pdbx_description
1 polymer ?
#
loop_
_entity_poly.entity_id
_entity_poly.type
_entity_poly.pdbx_seq_one_letter_code
_entity_poly.pdbx_strand_id
1 'polypeptide(L)'
;MINQSKKLSGPFLIDLKNKFREIAGEDQLIDLDEFRSGLELADQTICDRLFSIFDKDGNGSIDYAEFMDTIESMVNGTDKEKIILHSNYMT
;
A
#
# COMPACT_ATOMS: atom_id res chain seq x y z
N MET A 1 1.76 -3.50 29.71
CA MET A 1 0.60 -3.87 28.86
C MET A 1 1.14 -4.11 27.46
N ILE A 2 1.29 -5.37 27.09
CA ILE A 2 2.07 -5.80 25.91
C ILE A 2 1.19 -5.78 24.66
N ASN A 3 1.48 -4.79 23.82
CA ASN A 3 1.38 -4.78 22.35
C ASN A 3 0.27 -5.67 21.75
N GLN A 4 -0.95 -5.15 21.66
CA GLN A 4 -1.88 -5.62 20.64
C GLN A 4 -1.27 -5.26 19.30
N SER A 5 -0.46 -6.17 18.78
CA SER A 5 -0.10 -6.16 17.37
C SER A 5 -1.42 -6.04 16.63
N LYS A 6 -1.69 -4.85 16.06
CA LYS A 6 -2.57 -4.66 14.90
C LYS A 6 -1.96 -5.41 13.71
N LYS A 7 -1.68 -6.71 13.94
CA LYS A 7 -1.06 -7.61 13.00
C LYS A 7 -2.15 -7.82 11.98
N LEU A 8 -1.91 -7.33 10.77
CA LEU A 8 -2.61 -7.77 9.57
C LEU A 8 -2.79 -9.29 9.71
N SER A 9 -4.03 -9.72 9.94
CA SER A 9 -4.28 -11.11 10.29
C SER A 9 -3.90 -11.97 9.09
N GLY A 10 -3.47 -13.22 9.33
CA GLY A 10 -3.15 -14.15 8.24
C GLY A 10 -4.22 -14.17 7.14
N PRO A 11 -5.53 -14.22 7.46
CA PRO A 11 -6.61 -14.11 6.49
C PRO A 11 -6.59 -12.79 5.69
N PHE A 12 -6.44 -11.64 6.34
CA PHE A 12 -6.46 -10.34 5.66
C PHE A 12 -5.28 -10.17 4.67
N LEU A 13 -4.09 -10.65 5.04
CA LEU A 13 -2.92 -10.64 4.14
C LEU A 13 -3.12 -11.56 2.93
N ILE A 14 -3.79 -12.70 3.13
CA ILE A 14 -4.13 -13.61 2.03
C ILE A 14 -5.09 -12.92 1.07
N ASP A 15 -6.10 -12.22 1.60
CA ASP A 15 -7.08 -11.50 0.77
C ASP A 15 -6.42 -10.39 -0.05
N LEU A 16 -5.53 -9.59 0.55
CA LEU A 16 -4.77 -8.55 -0.17
C LEU A 16 -3.87 -9.14 -1.26
N LYS A 17 -3.18 -10.24 -0.96
CA LYS A 17 -2.33 -10.92 -1.94
C LYS A 17 -3.15 -11.49 -3.10
N ASN A 18 -4.32 -12.04 -2.81
CA ASN A 18 -5.23 -12.53 -3.84
C ASN A 18 -5.74 -11.37 -4.70
N LYS A 19 -6.09 -10.24 -4.08
CA LYS A 19 -6.54 -9.06 -4.82
C LYS A 19 -5.44 -8.47 -5.69
N PHE A 20 -4.20 -8.41 -5.20
CA PHE A 20 -3.05 -8.01 -6.01
C PHE A 20 -2.94 -8.89 -7.25
N ARG A 21 -2.96 -10.22 -7.10
CA ARG A 21 -2.85 -11.17 -8.21
C ARG A 21 -4.02 -11.10 -9.20
N GLU A 22 -5.21 -10.78 -8.71
CA GLU A 22 -6.38 -10.60 -9.56
C GLU A 22 -6.23 -9.39 -10.48
N ILE A 23 -5.64 -8.30 -9.97
CA ILE A 23 -5.43 -7.07 -10.73
C ILE A 23 -4.19 -7.18 -11.63
N ALA A 24 -3.09 -7.71 -11.10
CA ALA A 24 -1.77 -7.78 -11.75
C ALA A 24 -1.61 -8.91 -12.78
N GLY A 25 -2.67 -9.67 -13.07
CA GLY A 25 -2.65 -10.71 -14.09
C GLY A 25 -1.44 -11.67 -14.07
N GLU A 26 -0.86 -11.90 -15.25
CA GLU A 26 0.24 -12.85 -15.46
C GLU A 26 1.64 -12.23 -15.28
N ASP A 27 1.78 -10.92 -15.50
CA ASP A 27 3.05 -10.21 -15.41
C ASP A 27 3.43 -9.82 -13.97
N GLN A 28 2.48 -9.93 -13.04
CA GLN A 28 2.65 -9.66 -11.60
C GLN A 28 3.03 -8.20 -11.32
N LEU A 29 2.66 -7.30 -12.23
CA LEU A 29 2.75 -5.86 -12.08
C LEU A 29 1.34 -5.30 -12.22
N ILE A 30 1.06 -4.18 -11.54
CA ILE A 30 -0.20 -3.47 -11.77
C ILE A 30 0.13 -2.19 -12.52
N ASP A 31 -0.25 -2.13 -13.79
CA ASP A 31 -0.16 -0.89 -14.55
C ASP A 31 -1.32 0.07 -14.22
N LEU A 32 -1.28 1.28 -14.78
CA LEU A 32 -2.29 2.31 -14.49
C LEU A 32 -3.70 1.90 -14.95
N ASP A 33 -3.83 1.18 -16.06
CA ASP A 33 -5.12 0.77 -16.61
C ASP A 33 -5.71 -0.40 -15.82
N GLU A 34 -4.86 -1.34 -15.39
CA GLU A 34 -5.21 -2.41 -14.46
C GLU A 34 -5.60 -1.85 -13.09
N PHE A 35 -4.87 -0.86 -12.57
CA PHE A 35 -5.20 -0.20 -11.31
C PHE A 35 -6.56 0.50 -11.38
N ARG A 36 -6.85 1.20 -12.48
CA ARG A 36 -8.16 1.86 -12.73
C ARG A 36 -9.30 0.85 -12.77
N SER A 37 -9.09 -0.24 -13.50
CA SER A 37 -10.09 -1.29 -13.68
C SER A 37 -10.32 -2.08 -12.39
N GLY A 38 -9.24 -2.36 -11.64
CA GLY A 38 -9.26 -3.18 -10.43
C GLY A 38 -9.88 -2.51 -9.21
N LEU A 39 -9.87 -1.18 -9.14
CA LEU A 39 -10.49 -0.41 -8.05
C LEU A 39 -11.87 0.17 -8.40
N GLU A 40 -12.34 -0.01 -9.64
CA GLU A 40 -13.63 0.52 -10.14
C GLU A 40 -13.83 2.02 -9.81
N LEU A 41 -12.74 2.80 -9.79
CA LEU A 41 -12.81 4.21 -9.41
C LEU A 41 -13.43 5.05 -10.52
N ALA A 42 -14.47 5.80 -10.19
CA ALA A 42 -15.14 6.70 -11.13
C ALA A 42 -14.30 7.96 -11.45
N ASP A 43 -13.37 8.34 -10.58
CA ASP A 43 -12.56 9.56 -10.73
C ASP A 43 -11.11 9.23 -11.09
N GLN A 44 -10.76 9.54 -12.34
CA GLN A 44 -9.43 9.37 -12.93
C GLN A 44 -8.35 10.14 -12.15
N THR A 45 -8.68 11.31 -11.60
CA THR A 45 -7.73 12.16 -10.85
C THR A 45 -7.35 11.52 -9.52
N ILE A 46 -8.32 10.87 -8.86
CA ILE A 46 -8.07 10.14 -7.62
C ILE A 46 -7.23 8.91 -7.92
N CYS A 47 -7.52 8.24 -9.03
CA CYS A 47 -6.77 7.07 -9.46
C CYS A 47 -5.30 7.39 -9.72
N ASP A 48 -5.00 8.45 -10.48
CA ASP A 48 -3.62 8.84 -10.80
C ASP A 48 -2.84 9.24 -9.53
N ARG A 49 -3.49 9.92 -8.59
CA ARG A 49 -2.88 10.25 -7.29
C ARG A 49 -2.60 9.02 -6.46
N LEU A 50 -3.57 8.10 -6.36
CA LEU A 50 -3.36 6.85 -5.64
C LEU A 50 -2.25 6.03 -6.28
N PHE A 51 -2.26 5.89 -7.60
CA PHE A 51 -1.20 5.20 -8.32
C PHE A 51 0.18 5.76 -7.98
N SER A 52 0.35 7.08 -7.99
CA SER A 52 1.62 7.73 -7.61
C SER A 52 2.05 7.53 -6.14
N ILE A 53 1.13 7.14 -5.25
CA ILE A 53 1.45 6.80 -3.86
C ILE A 53 1.95 5.36 -3.77
N PHE A 54 1.44 4.48 -4.63
CA PHE A 54 1.82 3.08 -4.70
C PHE A 54 3.13 2.88 -5.47
N ASP A 55 3.26 3.47 -6.66
CA ASP A 55 4.46 3.44 -7.52
C ASP A 55 5.55 4.35 -6.92
N LYS A 56 6.42 3.76 -6.10
CA LYS A 56 7.42 4.50 -5.32
C LYS A 56 8.67 4.81 -6.14
N ASP A 57 9.00 3.93 -7.07
CA ASP A 57 10.15 4.11 -7.94
C ASP A 57 9.83 4.94 -9.21
N GLY A 58 8.55 5.13 -9.51
CA GLY A 58 8.06 5.94 -10.62
C GLY A 58 8.20 5.24 -11.97
N ASN A 59 8.25 3.91 -11.98
CA ASN A 59 8.46 3.13 -13.20
C ASN A 59 7.18 2.99 -14.05
N GLY A 60 6.02 3.44 -13.53
CA GLY A 60 4.72 3.34 -14.20
C GLY A 60 4.01 2.02 -13.98
N SER A 61 4.42 1.24 -12.98
CA SER A 61 3.85 -0.05 -12.60
C SER A 61 4.03 -0.27 -11.10
N ILE A 62 3.08 -0.94 -10.45
CA ILE A 62 3.14 -1.24 -9.02
C ILE A 62 3.52 -2.70 -8.85
N ASP A 63 4.67 -2.95 -8.23
CA ASP A 63 5.07 -4.30 -7.89
C ASP A 63 4.45 -4.79 -6.56
N TYR A 64 4.63 -6.08 -6.26
CA TYR A 64 4.09 -6.68 -5.04
C TYR A 64 4.63 -6.05 -3.75
N ALA A 65 5.91 -5.65 -3.72
CA ALA A 65 6.53 -5.04 -2.56
C ALA A 65 5.96 -3.63 -2.33
N GLU A 66 5.84 -2.85 -3.40
CA GLU A 66 5.23 -1.52 -3.39
C GLU A 66 3.78 -1.55 -2.92
N PHE A 67 2.99 -2.51 -3.41
CA PHE A 67 1.61 -2.72 -2.99
C PHE A 67 1.52 -3.03 -1.49
N MET A 68 2.26 -4.02 -1.02
CA MET A 68 2.19 -4.47 0.38
C MET A 68 2.75 -3.42 1.35
N ASP A 69 3.87 -2.77 1.01
CA ASP A 69 4.46 -1.72 1.83
C ASP A 69 3.53 -0.52 1.97
N THR A 70 2.86 -0.14 0.88
CA THR A 70 1.94 1.00 0.88
C THR A 70 0.71 0.71 1.74
N ILE A 71 0.12 -0.48 1.61
CA ILE A 71 -1.00 -0.91 2.46
C ILE A 71 -0.56 -1.03 3.92
N GLU A 72 0.60 -1.62 4.20
CA GLU A 72 1.15 -1.71 5.55
C GLU A 72 1.40 -0.32 6.14
N SER A 73 1.95 0.61 5.35
CA SER A 73 2.15 2.00 5.74
C SER A 73 0.82 2.71 6.00
N MET A 74 -0.24 2.47 5.21
CA MET A 74 -1.56 3.05 5.46
C MET A 74 -2.20 2.51 6.74
N VAL A 75 -2.09 1.20 7.01
CA VAL A 75 -2.63 0.57 8.23
C VAL A 75 -1.83 0.95 9.48
N ASN A 76 -0.50 1.09 9.37
CA ASN A 76 0.38 1.44 10.49
C ASN A 76 0.57 2.96 10.67
N GLY A 77 0.40 3.72 9.60
CA GLY A 77 0.67 5.16 9.49
C GLY A 77 -0.32 6.02 10.24
N THR A 78 -1.54 5.51 10.50
CA THR A 78 -2.50 6.19 11.38
C THR A 78 -2.00 6.40 12.81
N ASP A 79 -0.90 5.73 13.24
CA ASP A 79 -0.27 5.94 14.56
C ASP A 79 1.21 6.43 14.49
N LYS A 80 1.86 6.45 13.32
CA LYS A 80 3.32 6.64 13.20
C LYS A 80 3.83 8.07 13.00
N GLU A 81 2.97 9.09 13.02
CA GLU A 81 3.42 10.50 13.06
C GLU A 81 4.08 10.91 14.40
N LYS A 82 4.14 10.03 15.41
CA LYS A 82 4.60 10.41 16.76
C LYS A 82 6.06 10.17 17.13
N ILE A 83 6.88 9.45 16.35
CA ILE A 83 8.18 8.93 16.86
C ILE A 83 9.45 9.48 16.16
N ILE A 84 9.35 10.30 15.11
CA ILE A 84 10.58 10.89 14.52
C ILE A 84 11.00 12.21 15.20
N LEU A 85 10.13 12.87 15.97
CA LEU A 85 10.45 14.15 16.62
C LEU A 85 11.13 14.05 17.99
N HIS A 86 11.28 12.85 18.59
CA HIS A 86 11.74 12.73 19.99
C HIS A 86 13.13 12.13 20.23
N SER A 87 13.87 11.69 19.21
CA SER A 87 15.19 11.05 19.45
C SER A 87 16.43 11.90 19.17
N ASN A 88 16.28 13.13 18.64
CA ASN A 88 17.41 14.03 18.33
C ASN A 88 17.56 15.22 19.31
N TYR A 89 16.84 15.23 20.43
CA TYR A 89 16.86 16.36 21.40
C TYR A 89 17.08 15.96 22.86
N MET A 90 17.71 14.82 23.14
CA MET A 90 18.20 14.56 24.50
C MET A 90 19.69 14.26 24.45
N THR A 91 20.43 15.31 24.84
CA THR A 91 21.86 15.46 25.14
C THR A 91 22.52 14.24 25.77
#